data_AF-A0A081FVL6-F1
#
_entry.id   AF-A0A081FVL6-F1
#
_cell.length_a   1.000
_cell.length_b   1.000
_cell.length_c   1.000
_cell.angle_alpha   90.00
_cell.angle_beta   90.00
_cell.angle_gamma   90.00
#
_symmetry.space_group_name_H-M   'P 1'
#
loop_
_entity.id
_entity.type
_entity.pdbx_description
1 polymer ?
#
loop_
_entity_poly.entity_id
_entity_poly.type
_entity_poly.pdbx_seq_one_letter_code
_entity_poly.pdbx_strand_id
1 'polypeptide(L)'
;MSTDENLFDEAFVEATNRLIEIANEMGAKYGDHKMGVAFIYAAARYNAYIAAGSVTDADELAGKRDKAVEYFTDRFRQLYDGNLQDYIANFDEYMGAAAEEEATAETAH
;
A
#
# COMPACT_ATOMS: atom_id res chain seq x y z
N MET A 1 -22.40 16.59 0.57
CA MET A 1 -21.49 15.58 0.01
C MET A 1 -20.16 16.29 -0.13
N SER A 2 -19.46 16.44 1.00
CA SER A 2 -18.47 15.53 1.58
C SER A 2 -17.14 15.69 0.86
N THR A 3 -16.18 16.23 1.61
CA THR A 3 -14.75 16.41 1.35
C THR A 3 -14.16 15.26 0.51
N ASP A 4 -14.20 15.38 -0.82
CA ASP A 4 -13.11 14.90 -1.66
C ASP A 4 -11.95 15.88 -1.43
N GLU A 5 -11.37 15.81 -0.22
CA GLU A 5 -10.01 16.25 0.01
C GLU A 5 -9.15 15.38 -0.89
N ASN A 6 -8.29 16.01 -1.69
CA ASN A 6 -7.34 15.31 -2.52
C ASN A 6 -6.49 14.41 -1.61
N LEU A 7 -6.88 13.14 -1.48
CA LEU A 7 -6.22 12.14 -0.63
C LEU A 7 -4.75 11.98 -1.00
N PHE A 8 -4.32 12.45 -2.16
CA PHE A 8 -2.95 12.47 -2.64
C PHE A 8 -2.27 13.82 -2.42
N ASP A 9 -2.51 14.43 -1.25
CA ASP A 9 -1.77 15.60 -0.82
C ASP A 9 -0.32 15.26 -0.42
N GLU A 10 0.45 16.28 -0.06
CA GLU A 10 1.87 16.14 0.30
C GLU A 10 2.07 15.17 1.48
N ALA A 11 1.18 15.22 2.49
CA ALA A 11 1.28 14.38 3.66
C ALA A 11 1.02 12.90 3.33
N PHE A 12 0.06 12.62 2.45
CA PHE A 12 -0.18 11.27 1.96
C PHE A 12 1.01 10.72 1.18
N VAL A 13 1.59 11.54 0.29
CA VAL A 13 2.76 11.14 -0.50
C VAL A 13 3.95 10.86 0.41
N GLU A 14 4.23 11.75 1.37
CA GLU A 14 5.31 11.57 2.34
C GLU A 14 5.12 10.27 3.15
N ALA A 15 3.92 10.05 3.69
CA ALA A 15 3.62 8.85 4.46
C ALA A 15 3.75 7.57 3.62
N THR A 16 3.26 7.60 2.38
CA THR A 16 3.33 6.45 1.46
C THR A 16 4.77 6.10 1.11
N ASN A 17 5.59 7.11 0.76
CA ASN A 17 7.01 6.90 0.47
C ASN A 17 7.75 6.32 1.69
N ARG A 18 7.48 6.86 2.88
CA ARG A 18 8.11 6.36 4.10
C ARG A 18 7.77 4.90 4.38
N LEU A 19 6.53 4.49 4.10
CA LEU A 19 6.10 3.10 4.24
C LEU A 19 6.77 2.18 3.21
N ILE A 20 6.95 2.65 1.97
CA ILE A 20 7.66 1.91 0.91
C ILE A 20 9.15 1.75 1.26
N GLU A 21 9.81 2.80 1.75
CA GLU A 21 11.21 2.73 2.21
C GLU A 21 11.40 1.62 3.26
N ILE A 22 10.54 1.59 4.28
CA ILE A 22 10.58 0.57 5.32
C ILE A 22 10.34 -0.83 4.72
N ALA A 23 9.38 -0.95 3.79
CA ALA A 23 9.11 -2.22 3.13
C ALA A 23 10.32 -2.71 2.31
N ASN A 24 11.03 -1.81 1.63
CA ASN A 24 12.23 -2.12 0.86
C ASN A 24 13.39 -2.57 1.77
N GLU A 25 13.65 -1.84 2.86
CA GLU A 25 14.66 -2.22 3.85
C GLU A 25 14.38 -3.62 4.44
N MET A 26 13.12 -3.92 4.74
CA MET A 26 12.72 -5.22 5.26
C MET A 26 12.70 -6.30 4.18
N GLY A 27 12.40 -5.95 2.92
CA GLY A 27 12.45 -6.82 1.75
C GLY A 27 13.86 -7.35 1.51
N ALA A 28 14.85 -6.47 1.50
CA ALA A 28 16.26 -6.85 1.42
C ALA A 28 16.70 -7.82 2.53
N LYS A 29 16.10 -7.71 3.73
CA LYS A 29 16.44 -8.56 4.88
C LYS A 29 15.68 -9.89 4.92
N TYR A 30 14.41 -9.91 4.52
CA TYR A 30 13.50 -11.03 4.78
C TYR A 30 12.85 -11.64 3.53
N GLY A 31 13.07 -11.05 2.36
CA GLY A 31 12.56 -11.41 1.05
C GLY A 31 11.28 -10.64 0.67
N ASP A 32 11.24 -10.12 -0.57
CA ASP A 32 10.18 -9.23 -1.07
C ASP A 32 8.80 -9.87 -1.02
N HIS A 33 8.67 -11.15 -1.37
CA HIS A 33 7.38 -11.84 -1.30
C HIS A 33 6.81 -11.85 0.11
N LYS A 34 7.64 -12.15 1.12
CA LYS A 34 7.22 -12.13 2.52
C LYS A 34 6.86 -10.70 2.94
N MET A 35 7.62 -9.72 2.46
CA MET A 35 7.42 -8.33 2.85
C MET A 35 6.17 -7.72 2.21
N GLY A 36 5.84 -8.09 0.97
CA GLY A 36 4.56 -7.75 0.35
C GLY A 36 3.36 -8.27 1.15
N VAL A 37 3.39 -9.54 1.58
CA VAL A 37 2.31 -10.10 2.43
C VAL A 37 2.27 -9.40 3.80
N ALA A 38 3.42 -9.12 4.40
CA ALA A 38 3.50 -8.41 5.67
C ALA A 38 2.96 -6.98 5.57
N PHE A 39 3.18 -6.29 4.45
CA PHE A 39 2.68 -4.95 4.20
C PHE A 39 1.15 -4.93 4.09
N ILE A 40 0.56 -5.89 3.37
CA ILE A 40 -0.90 -6.08 3.31
C ILE A 40 -1.47 -6.32 4.72
N TYR A 41 -0.83 -7.19 5.51
CA TYR A 41 -1.30 -7.48 6.87
C TYR A 41 -1.18 -6.28 7.81
N ALA A 42 -0.09 -5.50 7.70
CA ALA A 42 0.08 -4.27 8.47
C ALA A 42 -1.04 -3.25 8.15
N ALA A 43 -1.33 -3.03 6.87
CA ALA A 43 -2.41 -2.17 6.43
C ALA A 43 -3.77 -2.66 6.96
N ALA A 44 -4.05 -3.96 6.89
CA ALA A 44 -5.29 -4.55 7.41
C ALA A 44 -5.46 -4.29 8.91
N ARG A 45 -4.41 -4.45 9.72
CA ARG A 45 -4.45 -4.19 11.17
C ARG A 45 -4.67 -2.73 11.49
N TYR A 46 -3.98 -1.83 10.78
CA TYR A 46 -4.14 -0.40 10.97
C TYR A 46 -5.55 0.05 10.60
N ASN A 47 -6.07 -0.38 9.44
CA ASN A 47 -7.41 -0.04 8.99
C ASN A 47 -8.52 -0.62 9.87
N ALA A 48 -8.31 -1.84 10.42
CA ALA A 48 -9.21 -2.41 11.41
C ALA A 48 -9.25 -1.57 12.70
N TYR A 49 -8.10 -1.04 13.15
CA TYR A 49 -8.05 -0.11 14.28
C TYR A 49 -8.79 1.19 13.99
N ILE A 50 -8.64 1.77 12.79
CA ILE A 50 -9.40 2.97 12.37
C ILE A 50 -10.91 2.69 12.37
N ALA A 51 -11.34 1.54 11.82
CA ALA A 51 -12.75 1.14 11.83
C ALA A 51 -13.30 0.99 13.26
N ALA A 52 -12.55 0.31 14.13
CA ALA A 52 -12.93 0.14 15.53
C ALA A 52 -12.96 1.48 16.30
N GLY A 53 -12.06 2.42 15.99
CA GLY A 53 -12.05 3.75 16.59
C GLY A 53 -13.18 4.67 16.11
N SER A 54 -13.92 4.29 15.07
CA SER A 54 -15.05 5.06 14.52
C SER A 54 -16.41 4.72 15.13
N VAL A 55 -16.45 3.79 16.10
CA VAL A 55 -17.66 3.29 16.75
C VAL A 55 -17.52 3.33 18.26
N THR A 56 -18.64 3.18 18.97
CA THR A 56 -18.69 3.34 20.43
C THR A 56 -18.41 2.03 21.17
N ASP A 57 -18.81 0.90 20.58
CA ASP A 57 -18.72 -0.43 21.20
C ASP A 57 -18.61 -1.56 20.17
N ALA A 58 -18.48 -2.79 20.66
CA ALA A 58 -18.28 -3.98 19.85
C ALA A 58 -19.54 -4.39 19.07
N ASP A 59 -20.74 -4.11 19.56
CA ASP A 59 -21.99 -4.44 18.86
C ASP A 59 -22.18 -3.53 17.66
N GLU A 60 -21.86 -2.24 17.81
CA GLU A 60 -21.83 -1.28 16.71
C GLU A 60 -20.76 -1.66 15.67
N LEU A 61 -19.56 -2.07 16.12
CA LEU A 61 -18.53 -2.58 15.21
C LEU A 61 -19.01 -3.81 14.43
N ALA A 62 -19.65 -4.76 15.11
CA ALA A 62 -20.19 -5.96 14.49
C ALA A 62 -21.24 -5.61 13.43
N GLY A 63 -22.14 -4.66 13.73
CA GLY A 63 -23.16 -4.18 12.79
C GLY A 63 -22.60 -3.39 11.59
N LYS A 64 -21.42 -2.79 11.73
CA LYS A 64 -20.73 -2.02 10.65
C LYS A 64 -19.59 -2.78 9.98
N ARG A 65 -19.27 -4.00 10.44
CA ARG A 65 -18.12 -4.78 9.99
C ARG A 65 -18.06 -4.90 8.46
N ASP A 66 -19.16 -5.30 7.84
CA ASP A 66 -19.16 -5.58 6.40
C ASP A 66 -18.92 -4.32 5.58
N LYS A 67 -19.45 -3.16 6.03
CA LYS A 67 -19.17 -1.86 5.40
C LYS A 67 -17.71 -1.46 5.52
N ALA A 68 -17.08 -1.72 6.68
CA ALA A 68 -15.66 -1.44 6.86
C ALA A 68 -14.79 -2.33 5.96
N VAL A 69 -15.14 -3.62 5.85
CA VAL A 69 -14.45 -4.56 4.95
C VAL A 69 -14.59 -4.11 3.50
N GLU A 70 -15.80 -3.81 3.04
CA GLU A 70 -16.07 -3.31 1.69
C GLU A 70 -15.24 -2.05 1.39
N TYR A 71 -15.33 -1.03 2.25
CA TYR A 71 -14.63 0.24 2.06
C TYR A 71 -13.11 0.07 1.86
N PHE A 72 -12.43 -0.62 2.78
CA PHE A 72 -10.98 -0.73 2.70
C PHE A 72 -10.51 -1.70 1.62
N THR A 73 -11.25 -2.77 1.34
CA THR A 73 -10.87 -3.72 0.27
C THR A 73 -11.11 -3.15 -1.11
N ASP A 74 -12.17 -2.37 -1.31
CA ASP A 74 -12.44 -1.69 -2.58
C ASP A 74 -11.41 -0.60 -2.85
N ARG A 75 -11.04 0.18 -1.83
CA ARG A 75 -10.00 1.20 -1.96
C ARG A 75 -8.65 0.58 -2.33
N PHE A 76 -8.26 -0.51 -1.65
CA PHE A 76 -7.03 -1.23 -2.00
C PHE A 76 -7.08 -1.76 -3.43
N ARG A 77 -8.21 -2.36 -3.85
CA ARG A 77 -8.37 -2.90 -5.20
C ARG A 77 -8.21 -1.82 -6.27
N GLN A 78 -8.83 -0.66 -6.09
CA GLN A 78 -8.74 0.47 -7.04
C GLN A 78 -7.29 0.98 -7.16
N LEU A 79 -6.61 1.19 -6.03
CA LEU A 79 -5.23 1.67 -6.04
C LEU A 79 -4.28 0.65 -6.66
N TYR A 80 -4.44 -0.63 -6.31
CA TYR A 80 -3.61 -1.71 -6.84
C TYR A 80 -3.80 -1.87 -8.34
N ASP A 81 -5.05 -1.90 -8.81
CA ASP A 81 -5.37 -1.99 -10.24
C ASP A 81 -4.81 -0.78 -11.01
N GLY A 82 -4.96 0.44 -10.48
CA GLY A 82 -4.38 1.64 -11.08
C GLY A 82 -2.86 1.58 -11.22
N ASN A 83 -2.15 1.10 -10.19
CA ASN A 83 -0.70 0.90 -10.29
C ASN A 83 -0.34 -0.17 -11.32
N LEU A 84 -1.06 -1.29 -11.36
CA LEU A 84 -0.82 -2.33 -12.38
C LEU A 84 -1.05 -1.80 -13.80
N GLN A 85 -2.09 -1.00 -14.01
CA GLN A 85 -2.34 -0.37 -15.31
C GLN A 85 -1.19 0.56 -15.72
N ASP A 86 -0.62 1.30 -14.78
CA ASP A 86 0.55 2.16 -15.01
C ASP A 86 1.80 1.33 -15.37
N TYR A 87 2.08 0.26 -14.61
CA TYR A 87 3.15 -0.69 -14.96
C TYR A 87 2.93 -1.36 -16.32
N ILE A 88 1.68 -1.68 -16.70
CA ILE A 88 1.36 -2.25 -18.01
C ILE A 88 1.63 -1.23 -19.12
N ALA A 89 1.27 0.03 -18.91
CA ALA A 89 1.47 1.09 -19.88
C ALA A 89 2.95 1.45 -20.08
N ASN A 90 3.75 1.37 -19.02
CA ASN A 90 5.14 1.82 -18.98
C ASN A 90 6.14 0.67 -18.70
N PHE A 91 5.76 -0.58 -19.02
CA PHE A 91 6.49 -1.78 -18.59
C PHE A 91 7.97 -1.76 -18.99
N ASP A 92 8.24 -1.51 -20.28
CA ASP A 92 9.60 -1.55 -20.82
C ASP A 92 10.49 -0.47 -20.20
N GLU A 93 9.92 0.70 -19.88
CA GLU A 93 10.65 1.80 -19.24
C GLU A 93 10.98 1.46 -17.79
N TYR A 94 9.98 1.06 -16.99
CA TYR A 94 10.15 0.82 -15.57
C TYR A 94 10.99 -0.43 -15.29
N MET A 95 10.71 -1.52 -16.00
CA MET A 95 11.42 -2.78 -15.80
C MET A 95 12.75 -2.84 -16.54
N GLY A 96 12.90 -2.08 -17.64
CA GLY A 96 14.18 -1.90 -18.30
C GLY A 96 15.16 -1.08 -17.44
N ALA A 97 14.71 0.04 -16.88
CA ALA A 97 15.52 0.86 -15.97
C ALA A 97 15.92 0.09 -14.70
N ALA A 98 15.00 -0.68 -14.10
CA ALA A 98 15.31 -1.50 -12.93
C ALA A 98 16.42 -2.53 -13.20
N ALA A 99 16.42 -3.15 -14.39
CA ALA A 99 17.47 -4.11 -14.77
C ALA A 99 18.85 -3.44 -14.96
N GLU A 100 18.89 -2.19 -15.44
CA GLU A 100 20.14 -1.42 -15.56
C GLU A 100 20.69 -1.00 -14.19
N GLU A 101 19.81 -0.63 -13.25
CA GLU A 101 20.19 -0.23 -11.89
C GLU A 101 20.77 -1.42 -11.08
N GLU A 102 20.19 -2.61 -11.22
CA GLU A 102 20.71 -3.83 -10.59
C GLU A 102 22.08 -4.25 -11.18
N ALA A 103 22.26 -4.15 -12.51
CA ALA A 103 23.52 -4.48 -13.18
C ALA A 103 24.67 -3.52 -12.82
N THR A 104 24.36 -2.23 -12.59
CA THR A 104 25.36 -1.24 -12.15
C THR A 104 25.72 -1.41 -10.66
N ALA A 105 24.77 -1.83 -9.82
CA ALA A 105 25.04 -2.13 -8.41
C ALA A 105 25.92 -3.39 -8.23
N GLU A 106 25.74 -4.43 -9.07
CA GLU A 106 26.53 -5.66 -9.01
C GLU A 106 27.96 -5.51 -9.53
N THR A 107 28.20 -4.57 -10.45
CA THR A 107 29.55 -4.30 -11.02
C THR A 107 30.39 -3.32 -10.20
N ALA A 108 29.79 -2.65 -9.21
CA ALA A 108 30.45 -1.69 -8.32
C ALA A 108 31.02 -2.31 -7.03
N HIS A 109 30.95 -3.64 -6.87
CA HIS A 109 31.51 -4.41 -5.74
C HIS A 109 32.68 -5.30 -6.20
#